data_AF-A0A0X3QBR2-F1
#
_entry.id   AF-A0A0X3QBR2-F1
#
_cell.length_a   1.000
_cell.length_b   1.000
_cell.length_c   1.000
_cell.angle_alpha   90.00
_cell.angle_beta   90.00
_cell.angle_gamma   90.00
#
_symmetry.space_group_name_H-M   'P 1'
#
loop_
_entity.id
_entity.type
_entity.pdbx_description
1 polymer ?
#
loop_
_entity_poly.entity_id
_entity_poly.type
_entity_poly.pdbx_seq_one_letter_code
_entity_poly.pdbx_strand_id
1 'polypeptide(L)'
;MKHILVNFEPTFSTVSAGQALVNLTAHMMIMTLYADVAYQFRLRLINAAGSSGPSSVVPGFDNEMGSTCIFPPQPPLTQPEDVLIYGNKPNNLVVSWEIIPPLRHSGPGLQYHVTLRCLDCDYELPTYAKTDNVSLNWKETKVIFSADTTSQQAAVHKFYPIEIFKKYEVQITTSNLVGFSKSPPATLMGWSAEAKPMITPTNLRIANIEAASVDVLWDWPSTDDIAKKINGFFVGFRISWCPGDKPLIICERYKVIQDLIYAHPTVELFPEMRTLAENPDKLLQEDDGGWSKRPSNVQSSHTTTVRLNNNPFYQLRSASVTDLPGDTNIRLWISLLNIQYSGPKSEMIFFRTKEGVPGPVAEFFHSFSSVNYVEVMWTKPTQLNGILTGYIIDVISDNQEKPNTLENGLLENRSKVHYYKREINDSDQMAARISGLNMNSAYKLMIRAKTSSGAGKPRELFVHTAKSRSATAPAEFTVSPVYGSTTALNVSLVLSTIRTVNDDNRALDNGSHYMQTSSLQSFILENSYSASLLADTKNSQNRKEKTHQEVEQGLASARGSNFSPKTTLKSIQAFAVQFKRPADETWEETEREYDKSWMVVHDLIPGELLALKKVL
;
A
#
# COMPACT_ATOMS: atom_id res chain seq x y z
N MET A 1 21.34 -60.03 27.36
CA MET A 1 20.00 -60.25 27.93
C MET A 1 19.06 -60.66 26.81
N LYS A 2 18.30 -61.75 27.00
CA LYS A 2 17.34 -62.26 26.01
C LYS A 2 15.94 -61.77 26.43
N HIS A 3 15.19 -61.19 25.50
CA HIS A 3 13.87 -60.61 25.78
C HIS A 3 12.80 -61.25 24.89
N ILE A 4 11.54 -61.22 25.33
CA ILE A 4 10.36 -61.57 24.53
C ILE A 4 9.66 -60.28 24.13
N LEU A 5 9.34 -60.13 22.85
CA LEU A 5 8.42 -59.12 22.35
C LEU A 5 7.04 -59.74 22.23
N VAL A 6 6.06 -59.16 22.93
CA VAL A 6 4.65 -59.52 22.82
C VAL A 6 4.01 -58.56 21.82
N ASN A 7 3.50 -59.11 20.72
CA ASN A 7 2.68 -58.36 19.77
C ASN A 7 1.21 -58.70 20.01
N PHE A 8 0.36 -57.69 20.02
CA PHE A 8 -1.09 -57.86 20.15
C PHE A 8 -1.81 -57.03 19.09
N GLU A 9 -2.87 -57.60 18.53
CA GLU A 9 -3.66 -56.97 17.47
C GLU A 9 -5.17 -57.14 17.77
N PRO A 10 -5.96 -56.06 17.63
CA PRO A 10 -7.42 -56.16 17.73
C PRO A 10 -7.97 -56.87 16.49
N THR A 11 -8.82 -57.88 16.68
CA THR A 11 -9.29 -58.74 15.57
C THR A 11 -10.20 -58.04 14.54
N PHE A 12 -10.72 -56.85 14.87
CA PHE A 12 -11.69 -56.12 14.04
C PHE A 12 -11.29 -54.67 13.74
N SER A 13 -9.99 -54.32 13.83
CA SER A 13 -9.50 -52.96 13.58
C SER A 13 -8.22 -52.97 12.74
N THR A 14 -8.08 -52.00 11.84
CA THR A 14 -6.91 -51.80 10.96
C THR A 14 -5.78 -50.99 11.63
N VAL A 15 -5.86 -50.74 12.95
CA VAL A 15 -4.90 -49.91 13.70
C VAL A 15 -3.66 -50.71 14.11
N SER A 16 -2.50 -50.05 14.14
CA SER A 16 -1.17 -50.65 14.38
C SER A 16 -1.11 -51.53 15.63
N ALA A 17 -0.62 -52.75 15.47
CA ALA A 17 -0.31 -53.68 16.56
C ALA A 17 0.63 -53.04 17.59
N GLY A 18 0.27 -53.14 18.87
CA GLY A 18 1.14 -52.72 19.97
C GLY A 18 2.23 -53.74 20.24
N GLN A 19 3.38 -53.29 20.73
CA GLN A 19 4.52 -54.13 21.06
C GLN A 19 4.99 -53.85 22.49
N ALA A 20 5.34 -54.90 23.22
CA ALA A 20 5.83 -54.75 24.58
C ALA A 20 6.96 -55.76 24.84
N LEU A 21 8.01 -55.32 25.54
CA LEU A 21 9.24 -56.09 25.76
C LEU A 21 9.32 -56.66 27.19
N VAL A 22 9.57 -57.96 27.31
CA VAL A 22 9.60 -58.72 28.57
C VAL A 22 10.98 -59.32 28.76
N ASN A 23 11.57 -59.14 29.95
CA ASN A 23 12.79 -59.86 30.32
C ASN A 23 12.44 -61.31 30.69
N LEU A 24 13.18 -62.28 30.15
CA LEU A 24 12.91 -63.71 30.35
C LEU A 24 12.96 -64.15 31.82
N THR A 25 13.61 -63.38 32.71
CA THR A 25 13.63 -63.69 34.14
C THR A 25 12.32 -63.33 34.85
N ALA A 26 11.51 -62.41 34.29
CA ALA A 26 10.33 -61.86 34.95
C ALA A 26 9.06 -62.71 34.81
N HIS A 27 9.00 -63.67 33.88
CA HIS A 27 7.89 -64.61 33.61
C HIS A 27 6.45 -64.04 33.46
N MET A 28 6.22 -62.75 33.76
CA MET A 28 4.94 -62.07 33.72
C MET A 28 5.09 -60.70 33.07
N MET A 29 4.06 -60.31 32.33
CA MET A 29 3.92 -58.99 31.74
C MET A 29 2.53 -58.45 32.03
N ILE A 30 2.47 -57.19 32.45
CA ILE A 30 1.21 -56.46 32.60
C ILE A 30 1.09 -55.51 31.41
N MET A 31 -0.01 -55.63 30.66
CA MET A 31 -0.31 -54.82 29.48
C MET A 31 -1.67 -54.17 29.65
N THR A 32 -1.79 -52.91 29.22
CA THR A 32 -3.08 -52.20 29.21
C THR A 32 -3.81 -52.49 27.90
N LEU A 33 -4.98 -53.10 28.00
CA LEU A 33 -5.86 -53.47 26.88
C LEU A 33 -7.17 -52.68 26.96
N TYR A 34 -7.83 -52.48 25.82
CA TYR A 34 -9.14 -51.85 25.74
C TYR A 34 -10.25 -52.86 26.08
N ALA A 35 -11.30 -52.37 26.71
CA ALA A 35 -12.48 -53.17 27.01
C ALA A 35 -13.39 -53.30 25.79
N ASP A 36 -14.20 -54.36 25.78
CA ASP A 36 -15.09 -54.73 24.67
C ASP A 36 -14.34 -54.96 23.35
N VAL A 37 -13.10 -55.45 23.46
CA VAL A 37 -12.23 -55.78 22.33
C VAL A 37 -11.74 -57.21 22.47
N ALA A 38 -11.79 -57.94 21.35
CA ALA A 38 -11.21 -59.25 21.20
C ALA A 38 -9.72 -59.13 20.81
N TYR A 39 -8.85 -59.76 21.59
CA TYR A 39 -7.41 -59.75 21.41
C TYR A 39 -6.86 -61.10 20.97
N GLN A 40 -5.82 -61.01 20.15
CA GLN A 40 -4.96 -62.10 19.74
C GLN A 40 -3.50 -61.72 19.97
N PHE A 41 -2.72 -62.64 20.52
CA PHE A 41 -1.33 -62.42 20.94
C PHE A 41 -0.38 -63.32 20.15
N ARG A 42 0.80 -62.78 19.81
CA ARG A 42 1.93 -63.54 19.27
C ARG A 42 3.22 -63.12 19.99
N LEU A 43 4.14 -64.06 20.17
CA LEU A 43 5.43 -63.84 20.80
C LEU A 43 6.55 -63.87 19.77
N ARG A 44 7.56 -63.01 19.96
CA ARG A 44 8.83 -63.05 19.24
C ARG A 44 9.98 -63.02 20.24
N LEU A 45 11.00 -63.81 20.02
CA LEU A 45 12.23 -63.78 20.81
C LEU A 45 13.18 -62.76 20.21
N ILE A 46 13.75 -61.88 21.02
CA ILE A 46 14.74 -60.88 20.59
C ILE A 46 16.07 -61.15 21.30
N ASN A 47 17.14 -61.27 20.51
CA ASN A 47 18.52 -61.32 20.98
C ASN A 47 19.39 -60.30 20.23
N ALA A 48 20.70 -60.30 20.49
CA ALA A 48 21.64 -59.37 19.86
C ALA A 48 21.75 -59.52 18.31
N ALA A 49 21.30 -60.64 17.74
CA ALA A 49 21.27 -60.88 16.29
C ALA A 49 19.95 -60.45 15.63
N GLY A 50 18.90 -60.19 16.40
CA GLY A 50 17.61 -59.71 15.90
C GLY A 50 16.39 -60.44 16.49
N SER A 51 15.25 -60.27 15.83
CA SER A 51 13.95 -60.83 16.23
C SER A 51 13.67 -62.16 15.53
N SER A 52 13.16 -63.15 16.27
CA SER A 52 12.65 -64.40 15.69
C SER A 52 11.38 -64.17 14.86
N GLY A 53 10.98 -65.18 14.09
CA GLY A 53 9.62 -65.27 13.57
C GLY A 53 8.57 -65.23 14.69
N PRO A 54 7.33 -64.80 14.40
CA PRO A 54 6.23 -64.81 15.35
C PRO A 54 5.82 -66.24 15.73
N SER A 55 5.39 -66.44 16.98
CA SER A 55 4.71 -67.65 17.42
C SER A 55 3.34 -67.81 16.75
N SER A 56 2.69 -68.95 16.99
CA SER A 56 1.24 -69.11 16.74
C SER A 56 0.43 -68.06 17.51
N VAL A 57 -0.74 -67.71 16.96
CA VAL A 57 -1.70 -66.83 17.62
C VAL A 57 -2.28 -67.51 18.85
N VAL A 58 -2.36 -66.79 19.95
CA VAL A 58 -3.05 -67.23 21.17
C VAL A 58 -4.00 -66.13 21.64
N PRO A 59 -5.26 -66.44 21.92
CA PRO A 59 -5.89 -67.75 21.74
C PRO A 59 -6.25 -68.03 20.26
N GLY A 60 -6.36 -69.31 19.89
CA GLY A 60 -6.54 -69.77 18.51
C GLY A 60 -7.91 -69.44 17.91
N PHE A 61 -8.09 -69.65 16.59
CA PHE A 61 -9.34 -69.36 15.87
C PHE A 61 -10.49 -70.35 16.13
N ASP A 62 -10.27 -71.37 16.95
CA ASP A 62 -11.24 -72.44 17.16
C ASP A 62 -12.46 -71.88 17.91
N ASN A 63 -13.64 -71.93 17.28
CA ASN A 63 -14.91 -71.33 17.74
C ASN A 63 -15.50 -71.95 19.03
N GLU A 64 -14.69 -72.53 19.91
CA GLU A 64 -15.15 -72.97 21.23
C GLU A 64 -15.38 -71.74 22.10
N MET A 65 -16.62 -71.56 22.56
CA MET A 65 -17.05 -70.42 23.37
C MET A 65 -16.19 -70.30 24.65
N GLY A 66 -15.17 -69.44 24.60
CA GLY A 66 -14.12 -69.34 25.63
C GLY A 66 -12.69 -69.21 25.07
N SER A 67 -12.48 -69.42 23.76
CA SER A 67 -11.20 -69.28 23.07
C SER A 67 -10.92 -67.87 22.55
N THR A 68 -11.77 -66.88 22.79
CA THR A 68 -11.47 -65.49 22.41
C THR A 68 -11.10 -64.71 23.67
N CYS A 69 -9.93 -64.09 23.69
CA CYS A 69 -9.52 -63.22 24.79
C CYS A 69 -10.27 -61.89 24.65
N ILE A 70 -11.50 -61.85 25.14
CA ILE A 70 -12.35 -60.65 25.16
C ILE A 70 -12.25 -60.05 26.55
N PHE A 71 -11.87 -58.78 26.61
CA PHE A 71 -11.99 -58.02 27.85
C PHE A 71 -13.44 -57.51 27.97
N PRO A 72 -14.18 -57.83 29.06
CA PRO A 72 -15.60 -57.51 29.15
C PRO A 72 -15.86 -56.01 29.06
N PRO A 73 -17.04 -55.59 28.58
CA PRO A 73 -17.38 -54.17 28.48
C PRO A 73 -17.43 -53.55 29.88
N GLN A 74 -16.97 -52.31 29.96
CA GLN A 74 -16.93 -51.51 31.19
C GLN A 74 -17.40 -50.09 30.89
N PRO A 75 -17.75 -49.29 31.90
CA PRO A 75 -18.06 -47.89 31.67
C PRO A 75 -16.89 -47.15 30.99
N PRO A 76 -17.14 -46.17 30.11
CA PRO A 76 -16.08 -45.48 29.40
C PRO A 76 -15.08 -44.85 30.37
N LEU A 77 -13.81 -44.79 29.97
CA LEU A 77 -12.75 -44.10 30.73
C LEU A 77 -12.16 -42.93 29.92
N THR A 78 -12.51 -42.84 28.65
CA THR A 78 -12.01 -41.82 27.72
C THR A 78 -12.97 -40.65 27.68
N GLN A 79 -12.40 -39.45 27.69
CA GLN A 79 -13.12 -38.19 27.48
C GLN A 79 -12.87 -37.66 26.07
N PRO A 80 -13.74 -36.80 25.53
CA PRO A 80 -13.51 -36.13 24.26
C PRO A 80 -12.27 -35.23 24.33
N GLU A 81 -11.50 -35.21 23.25
CA GLU A 81 -10.34 -34.34 23.06
C GLU A 81 -10.71 -33.15 22.16
N ASP A 82 -9.89 -32.10 22.17
CA ASP A 82 -10.04 -30.88 21.36
C ASP A 82 -11.42 -30.21 21.45
N VAL A 83 -11.91 -30.07 22.67
CA VAL A 83 -13.19 -29.40 22.94
C VAL A 83 -13.05 -27.89 22.69
N LEU A 84 -13.80 -27.40 21.71
CA LEU A 84 -13.90 -25.98 21.35
C LEU A 84 -15.25 -25.43 21.80
N ILE A 85 -15.22 -24.28 22.48
CA ILE A 85 -16.42 -23.60 23.01
C ILE A 85 -16.41 -22.13 22.58
N TYR A 86 -17.29 -21.76 21.66
CA TYR A 86 -17.28 -20.42 21.09
C TYR A 86 -18.63 -19.99 20.55
N GLY A 87 -18.94 -18.70 20.66
CA GLY A 87 -20.04 -18.10 19.91
C GLY A 87 -19.57 -17.55 18.56
N ASN A 88 -20.37 -17.74 17.52
CA ASN A 88 -20.13 -17.19 16.19
C ASN A 88 -21.29 -16.34 15.64
N LYS A 89 -22.44 -16.32 16.33
CA LYS A 89 -23.58 -15.45 16.05
C LYS A 89 -24.13 -14.89 17.36
N PRO A 90 -24.69 -13.67 17.38
CA PRO A 90 -25.34 -13.15 18.57
C PRO A 90 -26.31 -14.17 19.17
N ASN A 91 -26.32 -14.28 20.50
CA ASN A 91 -27.16 -15.19 21.25
C ASN A 91 -26.95 -16.68 20.93
N ASN A 92 -25.72 -17.07 20.57
CA ASN A 92 -25.38 -18.46 20.40
C ASN A 92 -24.07 -18.88 21.08
N LEU A 93 -23.98 -20.17 21.34
CA LEU A 93 -22.77 -20.85 21.80
C LEU A 93 -22.65 -22.19 21.09
N VAL A 94 -21.52 -22.42 20.45
CA VAL A 94 -21.17 -23.65 19.76
C VAL A 94 -20.18 -24.42 20.62
N VAL A 95 -20.48 -25.69 20.84
CA VAL A 95 -19.59 -26.64 21.50
C VAL A 95 -19.29 -27.76 20.50
N SER A 96 -18.02 -28.03 20.23
CA SER A 96 -17.59 -29.10 19.33
C SER A 96 -16.34 -29.82 19.83
N TRP A 97 -16.17 -31.08 19.46
CA TRP A 97 -15.04 -31.93 19.89
C TRP A 97 -14.70 -32.99 18.84
N GLU A 98 -13.65 -33.76 19.06
CA GLU A 98 -13.29 -34.89 18.19
C GLU A 98 -14.04 -36.18 18.54
N ILE A 99 -14.35 -36.99 17.52
CA ILE A 99 -15.01 -38.29 17.71
C ILE A 99 -14.10 -39.20 18.54
N ILE A 100 -14.61 -39.75 19.65
CA ILE A 100 -13.92 -40.83 20.37
C ILE A 100 -13.90 -42.08 19.47
N PRO A 101 -12.72 -42.63 19.12
CA PRO A 101 -12.62 -43.83 18.29
C PRO A 101 -13.34 -45.03 18.94
N PRO A 102 -13.97 -45.93 18.15
CA PRO A 102 -14.69 -47.10 18.68
C PRO A 102 -13.89 -47.96 19.68
N LEU A 103 -12.57 -48.12 19.46
CA LEU A 103 -11.69 -48.86 20.37
C LEU A 103 -11.64 -48.27 21.79
N ARG A 104 -11.97 -46.98 21.95
CA ARG A 104 -11.97 -46.27 23.23
C ARG A 104 -13.36 -46.13 23.85
N HIS A 105 -14.39 -46.77 23.29
CA HIS A 105 -15.76 -46.74 23.80
C HIS A 105 -15.94 -47.64 25.05
N SER A 106 -15.06 -48.62 25.23
CA SER A 106 -15.08 -49.61 26.32
C SER A 106 -16.37 -50.45 26.42
N GLY A 107 -17.26 -50.35 25.42
CA GLY A 107 -18.56 -51.00 25.41
C GLY A 107 -19.47 -50.41 24.32
N PRO A 108 -20.59 -51.07 24.02
CA PRO A 108 -21.51 -50.63 22.97
C PRO A 108 -22.33 -49.41 23.40
N GLY A 109 -22.76 -48.62 22.40
CA GLY A 109 -23.76 -47.56 22.59
C GLY A 109 -23.21 -46.31 23.27
N LEU A 110 -22.00 -45.88 22.92
CA LEU A 110 -21.42 -44.64 23.46
C LEU A 110 -22.35 -43.43 23.19
N GLN A 111 -22.55 -42.61 24.21
CA GLN A 111 -23.27 -41.34 24.18
C GLN A 111 -22.44 -40.24 24.84
N TYR A 112 -22.59 -39.01 24.34
CA TYR A 112 -22.07 -37.81 24.98
C TYR A 112 -23.19 -37.13 25.76
N HIS A 113 -22.87 -36.66 26.96
CA HIS A 113 -23.76 -35.81 27.76
C HIS A 113 -23.07 -34.48 28.02
N VAL A 114 -23.63 -33.42 27.45
CA VAL A 114 -23.10 -32.06 27.54
C VAL A 114 -23.96 -31.29 28.52
N THR A 115 -23.34 -30.76 29.55
CA THR A 115 -23.93 -29.85 30.53
C THR A 115 -23.34 -28.47 30.33
N LEU A 116 -24.19 -27.47 30.09
CA LEU A 116 -23.81 -26.08 29.90
C LEU A 116 -24.28 -25.27 31.10
N ARG A 117 -23.39 -24.50 31.72
CA ARG A 117 -23.70 -23.62 32.85
C ARG A 117 -23.25 -22.19 32.55
N CYS A 118 -24.13 -21.21 32.72
CA CYS A 118 -23.72 -19.81 32.65
C CYS A 118 -23.04 -19.35 33.93
N LEU A 119 -21.90 -18.65 33.81
CA LEU A 119 -21.12 -18.17 34.96
C LEU A 119 -21.41 -16.70 35.33
N ASP A 120 -21.76 -15.85 34.35
CA ASP A 120 -21.86 -14.40 34.52
C ASP A 120 -23.11 -13.77 33.83
N CYS A 121 -24.13 -14.58 33.53
CA CYS A 121 -25.41 -14.12 32.98
C CYS A 121 -26.22 -13.27 33.98
N ASP A 122 -26.97 -12.31 33.44
CA ASP A 122 -27.71 -11.29 34.21
C ASP A 122 -29.10 -11.77 34.68
N TYR A 123 -29.59 -12.93 34.24
CA TYR A 123 -30.88 -13.46 34.70
C TYR A 123 -30.94 -13.75 36.22
N GLU A 124 -32.00 -13.26 36.88
CA GLU A 124 -32.39 -13.56 38.27
C GLU A 124 -33.03 -14.95 38.41
N LEU A 125 -32.42 -15.98 37.83
CA LEU A 125 -32.91 -17.36 37.91
C LEU A 125 -32.16 -18.16 39.00
N PRO A 126 -32.84 -19.10 39.68
CA PRO A 126 -32.18 -20.00 40.63
C PRO A 126 -31.12 -20.87 39.92
N THR A 127 -30.06 -21.25 40.63
CA THR A 127 -28.83 -21.85 40.06
C THR A 127 -29.07 -23.10 39.19
N TYR A 128 -30.08 -23.91 39.51
CA TYR A 128 -30.44 -25.10 38.71
C TYR A 128 -31.05 -24.74 37.35
N ALA A 129 -31.65 -23.56 37.21
CA ALA A 129 -32.23 -23.01 35.99
C ALA A 129 -31.19 -22.25 35.13
N LYS A 130 -29.89 -22.34 35.45
CA LYS A 130 -28.78 -21.83 34.62
C LYS A 130 -28.01 -22.94 33.93
N THR A 131 -28.58 -24.15 33.94
CA THR A 131 -27.92 -25.37 33.46
C THR A 131 -28.75 -26.05 32.40
N ASP A 132 -28.17 -26.24 31.22
CA ASP A 132 -28.77 -27.00 30.10
C ASP A 132 -28.06 -28.35 29.95
N ASN A 133 -28.82 -29.42 29.68
CA ASN A 133 -28.27 -30.76 29.48
C ASN A 133 -28.70 -31.31 28.11
N VAL A 134 -27.75 -31.88 27.36
CA VAL A 134 -28.00 -32.50 26.06
C VAL A 134 -27.31 -33.84 25.99
N SER A 135 -28.04 -34.88 25.57
CA SER A 135 -27.47 -36.20 25.31
C SER A 135 -27.46 -36.48 23.81
N LEU A 136 -26.32 -36.95 23.30
CA LEU A 136 -26.03 -37.07 21.87
C LEU A 136 -25.48 -38.45 21.53
N ASN A 137 -25.69 -38.86 20.29
CA ASN A 137 -25.05 -40.05 19.75
C ASN A 137 -23.53 -39.83 19.64
N TRP A 138 -22.71 -40.88 19.76
CA TRP A 138 -21.25 -40.78 19.58
C TRP A 138 -20.78 -40.21 18.24
N LYS A 139 -21.63 -40.23 17.20
CA LYS A 139 -21.35 -39.61 15.90
C LYS A 139 -21.60 -38.09 15.87
N GLU A 140 -22.38 -37.58 16.81
CA GLU A 140 -22.73 -36.16 16.90
C GLU A 140 -21.71 -35.46 17.80
N THR A 141 -20.79 -34.71 17.18
CA THR A 141 -19.69 -34.05 17.89
C THR A 141 -19.82 -32.54 17.98
N LYS A 142 -21.04 -32.03 17.80
CA LYS A 142 -21.33 -30.61 17.78
C LYS A 142 -22.72 -30.32 18.32
N VAL A 143 -22.80 -29.34 19.21
CA VAL A 143 -24.04 -28.77 19.75
C VAL A 143 -24.04 -27.27 19.53
N ILE A 144 -25.21 -26.73 19.20
CA ILE A 144 -25.42 -25.29 19.08
C ILE A 144 -26.53 -24.91 20.04
N PHE A 145 -26.18 -24.15 21.06
CA PHE A 145 -27.14 -23.53 21.97
C PHE A 145 -27.57 -22.19 21.38
N SER A 146 -28.86 -22.03 21.10
CA SER A 146 -29.44 -20.89 20.39
C SER A 146 -30.94 -20.79 20.63
N ALA A 147 -31.47 -19.56 20.70
CA ALA A 147 -32.91 -19.29 20.79
C ALA A 147 -33.70 -19.71 19.54
N ASP A 148 -33.06 -19.67 18.35
CA ASP A 148 -33.72 -19.92 17.06
C ASP A 148 -33.74 -21.40 16.62
N THR A 149 -33.66 -22.35 17.56
CA THR A 149 -33.65 -23.78 17.22
C THR A 149 -35.03 -24.21 16.70
N THR A 150 -35.21 -24.09 15.38
CA THR A 150 -36.34 -24.60 14.58
C THR A 150 -36.02 -25.96 13.95
N SER A 151 -34.85 -26.53 14.22
CA SER A 151 -34.50 -27.90 13.84
C SER A 151 -35.29 -28.91 14.69
N GLN A 152 -35.63 -30.07 14.12
CA GLN A 152 -36.33 -31.17 14.80
C GLN A 152 -35.64 -31.67 16.10
N GLN A 153 -34.41 -31.23 16.38
CA GLN A 153 -33.68 -31.46 17.64
C GLN A 153 -34.15 -30.56 18.80
N ALA A 154 -34.83 -29.44 18.50
CA ALA A 154 -35.34 -28.47 19.48
C ALA A 154 -36.62 -28.91 20.20
N ALA A 155 -37.35 -29.87 19.64
CA ALA A 155 -38.61 -30.35 20.21
C ALA A 155 -38.40 -31.13 21.54
N VAL A 156 -37.15 -31.50 21.86
CA VAL A 156 -36.81 -32.34 23.02
C VAL A 156 -36.10 -31.58 24.14
N HIS A 157 -35.45 -30.45 23.86
CA HIS A 157 -34.66 -29.71 24.86
C HIS A 157 -35.02 -28.21 24.86
N LYS A 158 -35.60 -27.73 25.97
CA LYS A 158 -35.96 -26.32 26.17
C LYS A 158 -34.75 -25.59 26.74
N PHE A 159 -33.92 -25.00 25.87
CA PHE A 159 -32.69 -24.32 26.28
C PHE A 159 -32.95 -22.94 26.87
N TYR A 160 -32.11 -22.53 27.84
CA TYR A 160 -32.09 -21.13 28.27
C TYR A 160 -31.48 -20.24 27.17
N PRO A 161 -31.97 -19.01 27.03
CA PRO A 161 -31.43 -18.09 26.04
C PRO A 161 -29.96 -17.78 26.34
N ILE A 162 -29.10 -17.95 25.34
CA ILE A 162 -27.70 -17.57 25.42
C ILE A 162 -27.61 -16.04 25.37
N GLU A 163 -27.02 -15.45 26.41
CA GLU A 163 -26.77 -14.00 26.48
C GLU A 163 -25.56 -13.63 25.63
N ILE A 164 -25.50 -12.37 25.21
CA ILE A 164 -24.42 -11.85 24.35
C ILE A 164 -23.17 -11.64 25.20
N PHE A 165 -22.04 -12.14 24.70
CA PHE A 165 -20.72 -11.98 25.32
C PHE A 165 -20.69 -12.30 26.82
N LYS A 166 -21.14 -13.50 27.17
CA LYS A 166 -21.11 -14.07 28.51
C LYS A 166 -20.23 -15.31 28.55
N LYS A 167 -19.68 -15.60 29.73
CA LYS A 167 -18.82 -16.74 29.99
C LYS A 167 -19.65 -17.95 30.43
N TYR A 168 -19.38 -19.06 29.78
CA TYR A 168 -20.05 -20.34 30.04
C TYR A 168 -19.02 -21.42 30.41
N GLU A 169 -19.42 -22.27 31.34
CA GLU A 169 -18.76 -23.53 31.67
C GLU A 169 -19.48 -24.67 30.95
N VAL A 170 -18.72 -25.54 30.29
CA VAL A 170 -19.22 -26.73 29.61
C VAL A 170 -18.58 -27.94 30.25
N GLN A 171 -19.40 -28.90 30.66
CA GLN A 171 -18.98 -30.20 31.14
C GLN A 171 -19.44 -31.27 30.17
N ILE A 172 -18.52 -32.11 29.68
CA ILE A 172 -18.85 -33.23 28.82
C ILE A 172 -18.52 -34.54 29.54
N THR A 173 -19.52 -35.40 29.68
CA THR A 173 -19.37 -36.78 30.16
C THR A 173 -19.76 -37.77 29.08
N THR A 174 -19.25 -38.99 29.19
CA THR A 174 -19.58 -40.09 28.27
C THR A 174 -20.29 -41.19 29.03
N SER A 175 -21.18 -41.91 28.36
CA SER A 175 -21.78 -43.14 28.88
C SER A 175 -21.85 -44.20 27.78
N ASN A 176 -21.96 -45.46 28.17
CA ASN A 176 -22.30 -46.56 27.28
C ASN A 176 -23.39 -47.42 27.93
N LEU A 177 -23.77 -48.54 27.31
CA LEU A 177 -24.81 -49.42 27.86
C LEU A 177 -24.48 -50.03 29.24
N VAL A 178 -23.20 -50.02 29.66
CA VAL A 178 -22.77 -50.49 30.99
C VAL A 178 -22.93 -49.40 32.05
N GLY A 179 -22.71 -48.13 31.68
CA GLY A 179 -22.93 -47.00 32.58
C GLY A 179 -22.17 -45.73 32.18
N PHE A 180 -22.26 -44.73 33.07
CA PHE A 180 -21.54 -43.46 32.93
C PHE A 180 -20.04 -43.62 33.19
N SER A 181 -19.27 -42.79 32.50
CA SER A 181 -17.82 -42.72 32.64
C SER A 181 -17.42 -42.50 34.08
N LYS A 182 -16.38 -43.22 34.50
CA LYS A 182 -15.75 -43.06 35.82
C LYS A 182 -14.68 -41.96 35.83
N SER A 183 -14.29 -41.48 34.64
CA SER A 183 -13.36 -40.36 34.52
C SER A 183 -14.08 -39.05 34.86
N PRO A 184 -13.36 -38.05 35.41
CA PRO A 184 -13.96 -36.74 35.66
C PRO A 184 -14.50 -36.12 34.37
N PRO A 185 -15.57 -35.30 34.45
CA PRO A 185 -16.11 -34.60 33.28
C PRO A 185 -15.06 -33.68 32.66
N ALA A 186 -14.97 -33.67 31.33
CA ALA A 186 -14.18 -32.68 30.62
C ALA A 186 -14.83 -31.30 30.83
N THR A 187 -14.23 -30.48 31.69
CA THR A 187 -14.76 -29.17 32.08
C THR A 187 -13.92 -28.05 31.47
N LEU A 188 -14.51 -27.28 30.57
CA LEU A 188 -13.85 -26.16 29.89
C LEU A 188 -14.74 -24.92 29.91
N MET A 189 -14.13 -23.76 29.68
CA MET A 189 -14.83 -22.48 29.61
C MET A 189 -14.78 -21.90 28.21
N GLY A 190 -15.83 -21.19 27.83
CA GLY A 190 -15.88 -20.42 26.59
C GLY A 190 -16.81 -19.23 26.68
N TRP A 191 -16.88 -18.48 25.59
CA TRP A 191 -17.60 -17.23 25.51
C TRP A 191 -18.64 -17.30 24.40
N SER A 192 -19.84 -16.80 24.67
CA SER A 192 -20.85 -16.56 23.63
C SER A 192 -20.43 -15.38 22.74
N ALA A 193 -21.07 -15.26 21.58
CA ALA A 193 -20.64 -14.30 20.59
C ALA A 193 -20.90 -12.86 21.03
N GLU A 194 -20.08 -11.94 20.53
CA GLU A 194 -20.38 -10.53 20.58
C GLU A 194 -21.57 -10.17 19.68
N ALA A 195 -22.15 -9.01 19.93
CA ALA A 195 -23.09 -8.37 19.03
C ALA A 195 -22.69 -6.91 18.78
N LYS A 196 -23.41 -6.22 17.90
CA LYS A 196 -23.14 -4.80 17.63
C LYS A 196 -23.31 -4.00 18.94
N PRO A 197 -22.37 -3.11 19.30
CA PRO A 197 -22.58 -2.16 20.37
C PRO A 197 -23.84 -1.35 20.12
N MET A 198 -24.60 -1.05 21.17
CA MET A 198 -25.84 -0.27 21.13
C MET A 198 -25.66 1.16 21.62
N ILE A 199 -24.45 1.53 21.99
CA ILE A 199 -24.08 2.86 22.48
C ILE A 199 -23.15 3.55 21.49
N THR A 200 -23.19 4.87 21.54
CA THR A 200 -22.27 5.76 20.85
C THR A 200 -21.90 6.90 21.79
N PRO A 201 -20.70 7.50 21.65
CA PRO A 201 -20.40 8.79 22.25
C PRO A 201 -21.44 9.85 21.90
N THR A 202 -21.59 10.82 22.80
CA THR A 202 -22.52 11.95 22.70
C THR A 202 -21.76 13.27 22.87
N ASN A 203 -22.35 14.38 22.43
CA ASN A 203 -21.74 15.71 22.55
C ASN A 203 -20.36 15.81 21.90
N LEU A 204 -20.24 15.22 20.71
CA LEU A 204 -19.09 15.30 19.82
C LEU A 204 -18.88 16.75 19.41
N ARG A 205 -17.66 17.24 19.67
CA ARG A 205 -17.28 18.63 19.45
C ARG A 205 -15.80 18.74 19.12
N ILE A 206 -15.42 19.88 18.56
CA ILE A 206 -14.04 20.15 18.16
C ILE A 206 -13.35 20.97 19.24
N ALA A 207 -12.13 20.58 19.59
CA ALA A 207 -11.25 21.38 20.43
C ALA A 207 -10.38 22.32 19.59
N ASN A 208 -9.63 21.78 18.63
CA ASN A 208 -8.70 22.52 17.78
C ASN A 208 -8.83 22.05 16.32
N ILE A 209 -8.67 22.98 15.38
CA ILE A 209 -8.65 22.70 13.94
C ILE A 209 -7.30 23.14 13.38
N GLU A 210 -6.63 22.24 12.69
CA GLU A 210 -5.44 22.52 11.90
C GLU A 210 -5.66 22.21 10.42
N ALA A 211 -4.61 22.38 9.61
CA ALA A 211 -4.72 22.16 8.17
C ALA A 211 -4.85 20.67 7.80
N ALA A 212 -4.17 19.78 8.55
CA ALA A 212 -4.15 18.35 8.29
C ALA A 212 -4.62 17.51 9.48
N SER A 213 -5.08 18.14 10.56
CA SER A 213 -5.57 17.45 11.75
C SER A 213 -6.68 18.22 12.47
N VAL A 214 -7.45 17.48 13.28
CA VAL A 214 -8.46 18.05 14.18
C VAL A 214 -8.42 17.30 15.50
N ASP A 215 -8.52 18.05 16.61
CA ASP A 215 -8.71 17.45 17.93
C ASP A 215 -10.21 17.42 18.23
N VAL A 216 -10.72 16.23 18.51
CA VAL A 216 -12.14 16.00 18.82
C VAL A 216 -12.31 15.59 20.27
N LEU A 217 -13.41 16.07 20.86
CA LEU A 217 -13.85 15.75 22.22
C LEU A 217 -15.25 15.14 22.17
N TRP A 218 -15.54 14.23 23.09
CA TRP A 218 -16.86 13.64 23.25
C TRP A 218 -17.14 13.28 24.71
N ASP A 219 -18.40 13.03 25.01
CA ASP A 219 -18.86 12.54 26.30
C ASP A 219 -19.43 11.12 26.17
N TRP A 220 -19.30 10.36 27.25
CA TRP A 220 -19.98 9.07 27.36
C TRP A 220 -21.46 9.27 27.71
N PRO A 221 -22.37 8.47 27.14
CA PRO A 221 -23.79 8.53 27.47
C PRO A 221 -24.03 8.24 28.95
N SER A 222 -24.93 9.01 29.58
CA SER A 222 -25.33 8.87 30.99
C SER A 222 -26.28 7.67 31.19
N THR A 223 -25.76 6.46 31.06
CA THR A 223 -26.52 5.22 31.27
C THR A 223 -25.83 4.36 32.31
N ASP A 224 -26.60 3.80 33.24
CA ASP A 224 -26.05 3.05 34.38
C ASP A 224 -25.31 1.75 33.97
N ASP A 225 -25.54 1.25 32.75
CA ASP A 225 -25.00 -0.02 32.23
C ASP A 225 -24.25 0.15 30.89
N ILE A 226 -23.26 1.06 30.81
CA ILE A 226 -22.42 1.25 29.60
C ILE A 226 -21.80 -0.08 29.15
N ALA A 227 -21.26 -0.86 30.09
CA ALA A 227 -20.60 -2.13 29.80
C ALA A 227 -21.55 -3.15 29.12
N LYS A 228 -22.80 -3.27 29.58
CA LYS A 228 -23.78 -4.19 28.96
C LYS A 228 -24.13 -3.76 27.55
N LYS A 229 -24.21 -2.44 27.29
CA LYS A 229 -24.56 -1.94 25.95
C LYS A 229 -23.43 -2.03 24.93
N ILE A 230 -22.20 -2.37 25.33
CA ILE A 230 -21.10 -2.65 24.39
C ILE A 230 -21.33 -3.98 23.67
N ASN A 231 -22.08 -4.91 24.27
CA ASN A 231 -22.37 -6.23 23.70
C ASN A 231 -21.09 -7.00 23.30
N GLY A 232 -20.00 -6.82 24.06
CA GLY A 232 -18.67 -7.33 23.71
C GLY A 232 -17.56 -6.78 24.58
N PHE A 233 -16.33 -7.14 24.26
CA PHE A 233 -15.13 -6.56 24.84
C PHE A 233 -14.84 -5.21 24.17
N PHE A 234 -14.76 -4.14 24.96
CA PHE A 234 -14.39 -2.83 24.44
C PHE A 234 -12.98 -2.87 23.83
N VAL A 235 -12.85 -2.46 22.56
CA VAL A 235 -11.56 -2.35 21.87
C VAL A 235 -11.14 -0.88 21.76
N GLY A 236 -12.08 0.00 21.43
CA GLY A 236 -11.77 1.41 21.20
C GLY A 236 -12.83 2.16 20.41
N PHE A 237 -12.40 3.08 19.57
CA PHE A 237 -13.27 3.92 18.76
C PHE A 237 -12.87 3.93 17.29
N ARG A 238 -13.88 4.04 16.43
CA ARG A 238 -13.74 4.29 15.01
C ARG A 238 -14.15 5.71 14.72
N ILE A 239 -13.21 6.54 14.30
CA ILE A 239 -13.50 7.87 13.76
C ILE A 239 -13.60 7.75 12.26
N SER A 240 -14.70 8.24 11.70
CA SER A 240 -14.95 8.24 10.26
C SER A 240 -15.20 9.66 9.80
N TRP A 241 -14.65 10.01 8.65
CA TRP A 241 -14.86 11.33 8.06
C TRP A 241 -14.93 11.29 6.53
N CYS A 242 -15.54 12.31 5.95
CA CYS A 242 -15.60 12.48 4.49
C CYS A 242 -15.67 13.98 4.12
N PRO A 243 -15.35 14.34 2.86
CA PRO A 243 -15.57 15.69 2.36
C PRO A 243 -17.06 16.06 2.41
N GLY A 244 -17.36 17.22 3.01
CA GLY A 244 -18.70 17.67 3.33
C GLY A 244 -19.47 18.23 2.14
N ASP A 245 -18.83 18.48 1.02
CA ASP A 245 -19.45 18.81 -0.27
C ASP A 245 -20.11 17.58 -0.93
N LYS A 246 -19.75 16.36 -0.51
CA LYS A 246 -20.30 15.14 -1.09
C LYS A 246 -21.66 14.76 -0.48
N PRO A 247 -22.59 14.20 -1.28
CA PRO A 247 -23.80 13.55 -0.78
C PRO A 247 -23.50 12.46 0.25
N LEU A 248 -24.43 12.24 1.20
CA LEU A 248 -24.25 11.25 2.27
C LEU A 248 -23.97 9.84 1.74
N ILE A 249 -24.53 9.44 0.61
CA ILE A 249 -24.32 8.10 0.06
C ILE A 249 -22.87 7.89 -0.43
N ILE A 250 -22.26 8.94 -0.99
CA ILE A 250 -20.87 8.95 -1.43
C ILE A 250 -19.96 9.00 -0.21
N CYS A 251 -20.31 9.84 0.77
CA CYS A 251 -19.63 9.93 2.05
C CYS A 251 -19.57 8.56 2.76
N GLU A 252 -20.67 7.81 2.83
CA GLU A 252 -20.68 6.50 3.49
C GLU A 252 -19.83 5.44 2.78
N ARG A 253 -19.78 5.51 1.44
CA ARG A 253 -19.01 4.58 0.61
C ARG A 253 -17.52 4.90 0.62
N TYR A 254 -17.17 6.19 0.66
CA TYR A 254 -15.80 6.69 0.54
C TYR A 254 -15.35 7.48 1.76
N LYS A 255 -15.81 7.10 2.96
CA LYS A 255 -15.31 7.68 4.23
C LYS A 255 -13.92 7.18 4.57
N VAL A 256 -13.06 8.08 4.98
CA VAL A 256 -11.77 7.69 5.56
C VAL A 256 -12.02 7.24 7.01
N ILE A 257 -11.33 6.19 7.42
CA ILE A 257 -11.50 5.55 8.72
C ILE A 257 -10.17 5.59 9.48
N GLN A 258 -10.24 6.06 10.72
CA GLN A 258 -9.16 5.97 11.69
C GLN A 258 -9.65 5.21 12.93
N ASP A 259 -9.05 4.05 13.18
CA ASP A 259 -9.37 3.22 14.34
C ASP A 259 -8.39 3.52 15.48
N LEU A 260 -8.93 3.90 16.63
CA LEU A 260 -8.22 4.16 17.86
C LEU A 260 -8.36 2.95 18.78
N ILE A 261 -7.30 2.16 18.88
CA ILE A 261 -7.29 0.92 19.65
C ILE A 261 -6.69 1.19 21.03
N TYR A 262 -7.51 0.99 22.06
CA TYR A 262 -7.15 1.26 23.46
C TYR A 262 -7.01 0.00 24.30
N ALA A 263 -7.72 -1.07 23.93
CA ALA A 263 -7.70 -2.33 24.65
C ALA A 263 -7.47 -3.49 23.68
N HIS A 264 -6.60 -4.41 24.10
CA HIS A 264 -6.26 -5.60 23.34
C HIS A 264 -6.94 -6.81 24.00
N PRO A 265 -7.88 -7.47 23.33
CA PRO A 265 -8.51 -8.70 23.83
C PRO A 265 -7.49 -9.83 24.02
N THR A 266 -7.74 -10.71 25.00
CA THR A 266 -6.93 -11.92 25.22
C THR A 266 -7.22 -12.97 24.16
N VAL A 267 -6.28 -13.90 23.93
CA VAL A 267 -6.41 -14.99 22.94
C VAL A 267 -7.66 -15.83 23.18
N GLU A 268 -8.05 -16.01 24.45
CA GLU A 268 -9.27 -16.71 24.83
C GLU A 268 -10.54 -16.08 24.26
N LEU A 269 -10.58 -14.79 23.97
CA LEU A 269 -11.77 -14.13 23.43
C LEU A 269 -11.94 -14.31 21.91
N PHE A 270 -10.96 -14.90 21.23
CA PHE A 270 -11.01 -15.16 19.79
C PHE A 270 -11.18 -16.65 19.49
N PRO A 271 -12.39 -17.09 19.12
CA PRO A 271 -12.65 -18.47 18.75
C PRO A 271 -11.69 -19.01 17.68
N GLU A 272 -11.38 -18.19 16.68
CA GLU A 272 -10.57 -18.57 15.52
C GLU A 272 -9.06 -18.59 15.79
N MET A 273 -8.59 -17.98 16.89
CA MET A 273 -7.17 -18.01 17.25
C MET A 273 -6.82 -19.13 18.24
N ARG A 274 -7.83 -19.84 18.78
CA ARG A 274 -7.59 -20.99 19.68
C ARG A 274 -7.03 -22.22 18.97
N THR A 275 -7.11 -22.29 17.64
CA THR A 275 -6.49 -23.35 16.83
C THR A 275 -5.04 -23.05 16.42
N LEU A 276 -4.56 -21.82 16.64
CA LEU A 276 -3.20 -21.37 16.28
C LEU A 276 -2.22 -21.38 17.46
N ALA A 277 -2.68 -21.77 18.65
CA ALA A 277 -1.88 -21.78 19.88
C ALA A 277 -1.03 -23.06 20.05
N GLU A 278 -0.65 -23.72 18.95
CA GLU A 278 0.51 -24.61 18.95
C GLU A 278 1.75 -23.77 18.62
N ASN A 279 2.52 -23.44 19.66
CA ASN A 279 3.88 -22.87 19.64
C ASN A 279 4.00 -21.35 19.98
N PRO A 280 4.19 -20.99 21.27
CA PRO A 280 4.36 -19.61 21.70
C PRO A 280 5.66 -18.95 21.20
N ASP A 281 6.65 -19.72 20.73
CA ASP A 281 7.93 -19.18 20.24
C ASP A 281 7.86 -18.60 18.82
N LYS A 282 6.75 -18.78 18.10
CA LYS A 282 6.52 -18.12 16.80
C LYS A 282 5.92 -16.70 16.92
N LEU A 283 5.49 -16.26 18.11
CA LEU A 283 4.93 -14.92 18.31
C LEU A 283 5.99 -13.81 18.38
N LEU A 284 7.29 -14.14 18.33
CA LEU A 284 8.38 -13.16 18.33
C LEU A 284 9.15 -13.09 17.01
N GLN A 285 8.76 -13.86 15.98
CA GLN A 285 9.37 -13.80 14.66
C GLN A 285 8.31 -14.17 13.61
N GLU A 286 7.56 -13.16 13.16
CA GLU A 286 7.15 -12.94 11.76
C GLU A 286 6.24 -11.70 11.71
N ASP A 287 6.89 -10.55 11.48
CA ASP A 287 6.32 -9.49 10.64
C ASP A 287 6.01 -10.13 9.28
N ASP A 288 4.73 -10.20 8.90
CA ASP A 288 4.20 -9.90 7.56
C ASP A 288 2.80 -10.51 7.35
N GLY A 289 1.79 -9.63 7.27
CA GLY A 289 0.60 -9.81 6.43
C GLY A 289 -0.41 -10.90 6.81
N GLY A 290 -1.39 -10.57 7.65
CA GLY A 290 -2.45 -11.51 8.01
C GLY A 290 -3.76 -10.93 8.56
N TRP A 291 -4.24 -9.78 8.08
CA TRP A 291 -5.65 -9.39 8.29
C TRP A 291 -6.28 -8.94 6.98
N SER A 292 -7.40 -9.59 6.62
CA SER A 292 -8.29 -9.28 5.48
C SER A 292 -7.95 -9.89 4.11
N LYS A 293 -8.62 -11.00 3.76
CA LYS A 293 -9.24 -11.07 2.42
C LYS A 293 -10.46 -10.14 2.40
N ARG A 294 -10.19 -8.84 2.26
CA ARG A 294 -11.20 -7.85 1.84
C ARG A 294 -11.30 -7.91 0.31
N PRO A 295 -12.49 -7.80 -0.29
CA PRO A 295 -12.58 -7.50 -1.72
C PRO A 295 -11.80 -6.20 -1.97
N SER A 296 -10.82 -6.29 -2.85
CA SER A 296 -9.92 -5.21 -3.25
C SER A 296 -10.71 -4.10 -3.91
N ASN A 297 -11.12 -3.11 -3.09
CA ASN A 297 -11.32 -1.69 -3.42
C ASN A 297 -12.03 -0.94 -2.27
N VAL A 298 -11.44 -0.86 -1.06
CA VAL A 298 -11.88 0.10 -0.02
C VAL A 298 -10.70 0.54 0.88
N GLN A 299 -10.30 1.80 0.68
CA GLN A 299 -9.83 2.85 1.60
C GLN A 299 -8.74 2.58 2.66
N SER A 300 -7.79 3.53 2.69
CA SER A 300 -6.77 3.71 3.73
C SER A 300 -7.40 3.64 5.13
N SER A 301 -7.03 2.62 5.89
CA SER A 301 -7.35 2.50 7.32
C SER A 301 -6.08 2.77 8.12
N HIS A 302 -6.05 3.89 8.84
CA HIS A 302 -4.99 4.18 9.80
C HIS A 302 -5.38 3.65 11.17
N THR A 303 -4.51 2.86 11.80
CA THR A 303 -4.72 2.32 13.15
C THR A 303 -3.73 2.97 14.10
N THR A 304 -4.22 3.66 15.13
CA THR A 304 -3.39 4.24 16.18
C THR A 304 -3.59 3.44 17.46
N THR A 305 -2.53 2.79 17.95
CA THR A 305 -2.56 2.06 19.22
C THR A 305 -2.14 2.99 20.37
N VAL A 306 -3.01 3.18 21.35
CA VAL A 306 -2.68 3.95 22.58
C VAL A 306 -2.84 3.04 23.78
N ARG A 307 -1.78 2.84 24.57
CA ARG A 307 -1.84 1.99 25.77
C ARG A 307 -2.58 2.71 26.90
N LEU A 308 -3.59 2.05 27.46
CA LEU A 308 -4.30 2.54 28.65
C LEU A 308 -3.42 2.40 29.90
N ASN A 309 -3.13 3.52 30.56
CA ASN A 309 -2.47 3.54 31.88
C ASN A 309 -3.51 3.33 32.98
N ASN A 310 -3.94 2.09 33.26
CA ASN A 310 -4.89 1.69 34.34
C ASN A 310 -6.23 2.45 34.43
N ASN A 311 -6.49 3.39 33.54
CA ASN A 311 -7.69 4.20 33.55
C ASN A 311 -8.84 3.41 32.93
N PRO A 312 -10.03 3.44 33.55
CA PRO A 312 -11.20 2.82 32.96
C PRO A 312 -11.54 3.46 31.61
N PHE A 313 -12.01 2.64 30.67
CA PHE A 313 -12.27 3.07 29.28
C PHE A 313 -13.23 4.27 29.18
N TYR A 314 -14.13 4.46 30.15
CA TYR A 314 -15.07 5.58 30.22
C TYR A 314 -14.44 6.96 30.53
N GLN A 315 -13.13 7.01 30.77
CA GLN A 315 -12.37 8.27 30.85
C GLN A 315 -11.87 8.76 29.48
N LEU A 316 -11.88 7.89 28.45
CA LEU A 316 -11.47 8.26 27.10
C LEU A 316 -12.50 9.20 26.46
N ARG A 317 -12.13 10.46 26.26
CA ARG A 317 -13.03 11.55 25.82
C ARG A 317 -12.46 12.43 24.72
N SER A 318 -11.27 12.10 24.21
CA SER A 318 -10.59 12.91 23.20
C SER A 318 -9.69 12.09 22.29
N ALA A 319 -9.49 12.59 21.08
CA ALA A 319 -8.52 12.07 20.13
C ALA A 319 -8.13 13.12 19.09
N SER A 320 -6.95 12.94 18.50
CA SER A 320 -6.49 13.71 17.35
C SER A 320 -6.65 12.88 16.08
N VAL A 321 -7.30 13.47 15.09
CA VAL A 321 -7.54 12.87 13.76
C VAL A 321 -6.57 13.50 12.80
N THR A 322 -5.80 12.69 12.09
CA THR A 322 -4.73 13.16 11.20
C THR A 322 -5.08 12.92 9.72
N ASP A 323 -4.19 13.38 8.84
CA ASP A 323 -4.27 13.16 7.39
C ASP A 323 -5.55 13.72 6.75
N LEU A 324 -6.06 14.82 7.31
CA LEU A 324 -7.16 15.57 6.71
C LEU A 324 -6.66 16.43 5.53
N PRO A 325 -7.49 16.62 4.50
CA PRO A 325 -7.18 17.57 3.43
C PRO A 325 -7.33 19.01 3.94
N GLY A 326 -6.41 19.88 3.55
CA GLY A 326 -6.45 21.31 3.89
C GLY A 326 -7.55 22.05 3.15
N ASP A 327 -8.00 23.18 3.72
CA ASP A 327 -9.06 24.04 3.19
C ASP A 327 -10.32 23.30 2.70
N THR A 328 -10.72 22.25 3.41
CA THR A 328 -11.79 21.35 2.99
C THR A 328 -12.87 21.30 4.07
N ASN A 329 -14.15 21.36 3.64
CA ASN A 329 -15.27 21.10 4.54
C ASN A 329 -15.31 19.60 4.84
N ILE A 330 -15.36 19.21 6.10
CA ILE A 330 -15.34 17.82 6.57
C ILE A 330 -16.60 17.52 7.37
N ARG A 331 -17.15 16.31 7.16
CA ARG A 331 -18.13 15.68 8.06
C ARG A 331 -17.43 14.57 8.82
N LEU A 332 -17.60 14.52 10.13
CA LEU A 332 -16.96 13.54 10.99
C LEU A 332 -17.94 12.98 12.01
N TRP A 333 -17.86 11.69 12.28
CA TRP A 333 -18.61 11.00 13.33
C TRP A 333 -17.75 9.91 13.96
N ILE A 334 -18.14 9.49 15.16
CA ILE A 334 -17.46 8.46 15.94
C ILE A 334 -18.40 7.27 16.18
N SER A 335 -17.84 6.07 16.21
CA SER A 335 -18.52 4.84 16.58
C SER A 335 -17.66 4.06 17.57
N LEU A 336 -18.30 3.35 18.50
CA LEU A 336 -17.59 2.48 19.44
C LEU A 336 -17.23 1.14 18.77
N LEU A 337 -16.09 0.56 19.13
CA LEU A 337 -15.64 -0.74 18.64
C LEU A 337 -15.60 -1.78 19.76
N ASN A 338 -16.15 -2.96 19.49
CA ASN A 338 -15.78 -4.19 20.17
C ASN A 338 -14.91 -5.06 19.25
N ILE A 339 -14.67 -6.32 19.60
CA ILE A 339 -13.77 -7.21 18.84
C ILE A 339 -14.30 -7.43 17.42
N GLN A 340 -15.61 -7.59 17.27
CA GLN A 340 -16.22 -8.03 16.01
C GLN A 340 -16.96 -6.92 15.25
N TYR A 341 -17.42 -5.87 15.93
CA TYR A 341 -18.38 -4.92 15.38
C TYR A 341 -18.06 -3.47 15.71
N SER A 342 -18.60 -2.60 14.84
CA SER A 342 -18.75 -1.18 15.10
C SER A 342 -20.19 -0.89 15.54
N GLY A 343 -20.32 -0.09 16.59
CA GLY A 343 -21.59 0.41 17.09
C GLY A 343 -22.26 1.43 16.15
N PRO A 344 -23.39 2.03 16.59
CA PRO A 344 -24.03 3.12 15.87
C PRO A 344 -23.09 4.33 15.74
N LYS A 345 -23.45 5.22 14.82
CA LYS A 345 -22.75 6.48 14.63
C LYS A 345 -23.25 7.48 15.65
N SER A 346 -22.35 8.31 16.15
CA SER A 346 -22.71 9.55 16.84
C SER A 346 -23.43 10.50 15.88
N GLU A 347 -23.86 11.64 16.42
CA GLU A 347 -24.08 12.84 15.64
C GLU A 347 -22.85 13.19 14.79
N MET A 348 -23.10 13.81 13.64
CA MET A 348 -22.06 14.27 12.74
C MET A 348 -21.71 15.71 13.08
N ILE A 349 -20.42 16.01 13.18
CA ILE A 349 -19.91 17.37 13.24
C ILE A 349 -19.43 17.84 11.87
N PHE A 350 -19.58 19.14 11.62
CA PHE A 350 -19.21 19.79 10.38
C PHE A 350 -18.21 20.89 10.68
N PHE A 351 -17.09 20.90 9.97
CA PHE A 351 -16.07 21.93 10.11
C PHE A 351 -15.27 22.09 8.82
N ARG A 352 -14.50 23.18 8.71
CA ARG A 352 -13.56 23.39 7.61
C ARG A 352 -12.14 23.37 8.17
N THR A 353 -11.27 22.56 7.58
CA THR A 353 -9.84 22.56 7.93
C THR A 353 -9.20 23.89 7.56
N LYS A 354 -8.11 24.25 8.25
CA LYS A 354 -7.33 25.43 7.86
C LYS A 354 -6.66 25.19 6.50
N GLU A 355 -6.26 26.27 5.84
CA GLU A 355 -5.42 26.16 4.65
C GLU A 355 -4.07 25.53 5.02
N GLY A 356 -3.65 24.55 4.24
CA GLY A 356 -2.41 23.81 4.41
C GLY A 356 -1.41 24.09 3.29
N VAL A 357 -0.24 23.47 3.41
CA VAL A 357 0.73 23.45 2.31
C VAL A 357 0.28 22.44 1.24
N PRO A 358 0.48 22.72 -0.05
CA PRO A 358 0.13 21.78 -1.11
C PRO A 358 0.89 20.46 -1.02
N GLY A 359 0.32 19.43 -1.63
CA GLY A 359 1.06 18.23 -2.01
C GLY A 359 2.17 18.52 -3.04
N PRO A 360 3.04 17.55 -3.32
CA PRO A 360 4.00 17.68 -4.41
C PRO A 360 3.27 17.83 -5.75
N VAL A 361 3.87 18.55 -6.70
CA VAL A 361 3.39 18.58 -8.09
C VAL A 361 3.28 17.15 -8.62
N ALA A 362 2.24 16.88 -9.40
CA ALA A 362 1.94 15.51 -9.83
C ALA A 362 3.03 14.97 -10.78
N GLU A 363 3.47 15.79 -11.72
CA GLU A 363 4.57 15.50 -12.64
C GLU A 363 5.58 16.64 -12.67
N PHE A 364 6.86 16.30 -12.91
CA PHE A 364 7.94 17.26 -13.10
C PHE A 364 9.00 16.64 -14.01
N PHE A 365 9.20 17.22 -15.20
CA PHE A 365 10.14 16.72 -16.21
C PHE A 365 10.78 17.89 -16.99
N HIS A 366 11.84 17.59 -17.73
CA HIS A 366 12.45 18.56 -18.64
C HIS A 366 12.10 18.21 -20.09
N SER A 367 11.75 19.22 -20.89
CA SER A 367 11.50 19.07 -22.32
C SER A 367 12.79 19.21 -23.13
N PHE A 368 13.70 20.06 -22.67
CA PHE A 368 14.91 20.40 -23.41
C PHE A 368 16.08 20.75 -22.49
N SER A 369 17.28 20.32 -22.88
CA SER A 369 18.54 20.63 -22.19
C SER A 369 19.51 21.31 -23.15
N SER A 370 19.75 22.60 -22.93
CA SER A 370 20.77 23.37 -23.64
C SER A 370 22.12 23.26 -22.95
N VAL A 371 23.10 24.00 -23.48
CA VAL A 371 24.43 24.15 -22.91
C VAL A 371 24.44 24.98 -21.63
N ASN A 372 23.52 25.93 -21.45
CA ASN A 372 23.49 26.86 -20.31
C ASN A 372 22.09 27.08 -19.72
N TYR A 373 21.08 26.35 -20.20
CA TYR A 373 19.72 26.40 -19.66
C TYR A 373 19.01 25.06 -19.84
N VAL A 374 17.95 24.83 -19.07
CA VAL A 374 17.02 23.72 -19.29
C VAL A 374 15.59 24.23 -19.27
N GLU A 375 14.71 23.61 -20.04
CA GLU A 375 13.27 23.87 -20.03
C GLU A 375 12.56 22.78 -19.25
N VAL A 376 11.78 23.18 -18.26
CA VAL A 376 11.06 22.26 -17.37
C VAL A 376 9.57 22.50 -17.41
N MET A 377 8.83 21.42 -17.22
CA MET A 377 7.37 21.38 -17.23
C MET A 377 6.87 20.56 -16.03
N TRP A 378 5.71 20.95 -15.48
CA TRP A 378 5.07 20.27 -14.37
C TRP A 378 3.55 20.33 -14.47
N THR A 379 2.86 19.58 -13.61
CA THR A 379 1.41 19.62 -13.47
C THR A 379 1.00 19.94 -12.04
N LYS A 380 -0.19 20.54 -11.85
CA LYS A 380 -0.69 20.94 -10.52
C LYS A 380 -0.70 19.76 -9.54
N PRO A 381 -0.44 19.99 -8.24
CA PRO A 381 -0.62 18.96 -7.22
C PRO A 381 -2.06 18.40 -7.22
N THR A 382 -2.19 17.10 -6.98
CA THR A 382 -3.51 16.46 -6.80
C THR A 382 -4.19 16.88 -5.50
N GLN A 383 -3.39 17.16 -4.47
CA GLN A 383 -3.84 17.68 -3.17
C GLN A 383 -3.41 19.14 -3.07
N LEU A 384 -4.32 20.07 -3.33
CA LEU A 384 -4.02 21.50 -3.28
C LEU A 384 -3.89 22.00 -1.84
N ASN A 385 -4.67 21.43 -0.92
CA ASN A 385 -4.76 21.83 0.49
C ASN A 385 -4.98 23.33 0.70
N GLY A 386 -5.60 24.03 -0.25
CA GLY A 386 -5.66 25.48 -0.26
C GLY A 386 -5.77 26.08 -1.66
N ILE A 387 -5.51 27.38 -1.75
CA ILE A 387 -5.46 28.13 -3.00
C ILE A 387 -3.99 28.30 -3.41
N LEU A 388 -3.63 27.77 -4.57
CA LEU A 388 -2.28 27.93 -5.09
C LEU A 388 -1.98 29.40 -5.41
N THR A 389 -0.86 29.88 -4.90
CA THR A 389 -0.32 31.23 -5.17
C THR A 389 0.86 31.20 -6.12
N GLY A 390 1.44 30.02 -6.41
CA GLY A 390 2.59 29.90 -7.29
C GLY A 390 3.46 28.67 -7.04
N TYR A 391 4.68 28.71 -7.56
CA TYR A 391 5.69 27.65 -7.45
C TYR A 391 7.06 28.21 -7.10
N ILE A 392 7.90 27.37 -6.51
CA ILE A 392 9.30 27.65 -6.20
C ILE A 392 10.13 26.54 -6.82
N ILE A 393 11.13 26.88 -7.61
CA ILE A 393 12.10 25.94 -8.17
C ILE A 393 13.47 26.26 -7.59
N ASP A 394 14.01 25.34 -6.79
CA ASP A 394 15.39 25.40 -6.32
C ASP A 394 16.31 24.64 -7.28
N VAL A 395 17.42 25.26 -7.65
CA VAL A 395 18.43 24.68 -8.53
C VAL A 395 19.69 24.44 -7.71
N ILE A 396 20.15 23.19 -7.68
CA ILE A 396 21.32 22.77 -6.91
C ILE A 396 22.30 22.10 -7.86
N SER A 397 23.51 22.63 -8.01
CA SER A 397 24.59 21.94 -8.74
C SER A 397 24.97 20.64 -8.03
N ASP A 398 24.96 19.52 -8.76
CA ASP A 398 25.40 18.22 -8.26
C ASP A 398 26.93 18.13 -8.36
N ASN A 399 27.63 18.87 -7.48
CA ASN A 399 29.08 18.80 -7.40
C ASN A 399 29.48 17.49 -6.69
N GLN A 400 29.51 16.39 -7.44
CA GLN A 400 30.20 15.16 -7.07
C GLN A 400 31.72 15.31 -7.32
N GLU A 401 32.36 16.36 -6.80
CA GLU A 401 33.82 16.33 -6.67
C GLU A 401 34.13 15.53 -5.41
N LYS A 402 34.42 14.22 -5.57
CA LYS A 402 35.15 13.47 -4.53
C LYS A 402 36.34 14.34 -4.13
N PRO A 403 36.61 14.54 -2.82
CA PRO A 403 37.77 15.31 -2.41
C PRO A 403 39.01 14.61 -2.96
N ASN A 404 39.65 15.23 -3.96
CA ASN A 404 40.98 14.85 -4.36
C ASN A 404 41.88 15.08 -3.15
N THR A 405 42.26 14.00 -2.49
CA THR A 405 43.35 14.00 -1.53
C THR A 405 44.63 14.18 -2.34
N LEU A 406 45.07 15.44 -2.50
CA LEU A 406 46.46 15.74 -2.82
C LEU A 406 47.09 16.40 -1.59
N GLU A 407 48.18 15.78 -1.13
CA GLU A 407 49.12 16.37 -0.20
C GLU A 407 49.46 17.80 -0.63
N ASN A 408 49.49 18.70 0.35
CA ASN A 408 49.89 20.11 0.30
C ASN A 408 48.74 21.12 0.35
N GLY A 409 47.97 21.09 1.44
CA GLY A 409 47.85 22.21 2.40
C GLY A 409 47.39 23.60 1.94
N LEU A 410 47.02 23.81 0.68
CA LEU A 410 46.49 25.08 0.19
C LEU A 410 45.06 24.83 -0.29
N LEU A 411 44.12 25.31 0.52
CA LEU A 411 42.69 25.36 0.23
C LEU A 411 42.46 26.24 -1.00
N GLU A 412 42.40 25.64 -2.19
CA GLU A 412 41.82 26.32 -3.35
C GLU A 412 40.30 26.42 -3.20
N ASN A 413 39.78 27.54 -3.72
CA ASN A 413 38.41 28.00 -3.65
C ASN A 413 37.37 26.87 -3.75
N ARG A 414 36.55 26.74 -2.70
CA ARG A 414 35.32 25.92 -2.74
C ARG A 414 34.55 26.22 -4.01
N SER A 415 34.41 25.23 -4.90
CA SER A 415 33.53 25.23 -6.06
C SER A 415 32.17 25.77 -5.60
N LYS A 416 31.84 27.00 -6.01
CA LYS A 416 30.65 27.75 -5.61
C LYS A 416 29.43 26.89 -5.99
N VAL A 417 28.83 26.22 -5.02
CA VAL A 417 27.59 25.47 -5.24
C VAL A 417 26.60 26.45 -5.85
N HIS A 418 26.16 26.18 -7.08
CA HIS A 418 25.15 27.02 -7.73
C HIS A 418 23.84 26.69 -7.05
N TYR A 419 23.50 27.50 -6.05
CA TYR A 419 22.22 27.52 -5.39
C TYR A 419 21.50 28.79 -5.81
N TYR A 420 20.50 28.66 -6.67
CA TYR A 420 19.60 29.77 -6.96
C TYR A 420 18.15 29.31 -6.93
N LYS A 421 17.28 30.20 -6.46
CA LYS A 421 15.85 29.96 -6.24
C LYS A 421 15.06 30.80 -7.23
N ARG A 422 14.18 30.16 -7.99
CA ARG A 422 13.22 30.84 -8.86
C ARG A 422 11.83 30.78 -8.24
N GLU A 423 11.21 31.94 -8.04
CA GLU A 423 9.81 32.05 -7.63
C GLU A 423 8.93 32.35 -8.84
N ILE A 424 7.79 31.68 -8.90
CA ILE A 424 6.77 31.81 -9.94
C ILE A 424 5.49 32.20 -9.22
N ASN A 425 4.99 33.41 -9.47
CA ASN A 425 3.79 33.96 -8.80
C ASN A 425 2.49 33.74 -9.59
N ASP A 426 2.56 32.96 -10.68
CA ASP A 426 1.41 32.52 -11.45
C ASP A 426 1.11 31.06 -11.09
N SER A 427 -0.10 30.80 -10.56
CA SER A 427 -0.52 29.47 -10.16
C SER A 427 -0.92 28.58 -11.34
N ASP A 428 -1.18 29.17 -12.50
CA ASP A 428 -1.52 28.49 -13.75
C ASP A 428 -0.29 28.24 -14.64
N GLN A 429 0.86 28.83 -14.34
CA GLN A 429 2.11 28.56 -15.04
C GLN A 429 2.62 27.13 -14.75
N MET A 430 2.79 26.35 -15.82
CA MET A 430 3.20 24.93 -15.77
C MET A 430 4.56 24.65 -16.45
N ALA A 431 5.24 25.68 -16.93
CA ALA A 431 6.53 25.55 -17.60
C ALA A 431 7.44 26.75 -17.29
N ALA A 432 8.75 26.52 -17.24
CA ALA A 432 9.75 27.56 -17.03
C ALA A 432 11.12 27.19 -17.65
N ARG A 433 11.86 28.21 -18.11
CA ARG A 433 13.24 28.08 -18.63
C ARG A 433 14.27 28.43 -17.56
N ILE A 434 15.00 27.45 -17.04
CA ILE A 434 16.00 27.57 -15.98
C ILE A 434 17.35 27.93 -16.62
N SER A 435 17.69 29.22 -16.65
CA SER A 435 18.88 29.76 -17.34
C SER A 435 20.10 29.92 -16.42
N GLY A 436 21.26 30.28 -16.98
CA GLY A 436 22.47 30.59 -16.21
C GLY A 436 23.14 29.35 -15.59
N LEU A 437 22.93 28.18 -16.21
CA LEU A 437 23.56 26.93 -15.82
C LEU A 437 24.94 26.81 -16.48
N ASN A 438 25.86 26.13 -15.80
CA ASN A 438 27.16 25.78 -16.34
C ASN A 438 27.02 24.68 -17.38
N MET A 439 27.90 24.73 -18.39
CA MET A 439 27.96 23.72 -19.44
C MET A 439 28.42 22.37 -18.89
N ASN A 440 27.95 21.29 -19.51
CA ASN A 440 28.32 19.92 -19.14
C ASN A 440 28.26 19.64 -17.63
N SER A 441 27.22 20.14 -16.96
CA SER A 441 27.09 20.08 -15.50
C SER A 441 25.75 19.45 -15.12
N ALA A 442 25.80 18.61 -14.09
CA ALA A 442 24.62 17.98 -13.51
C ALA A 442 23.96 18.89 -12.46
N TYR A 443 22.64 18.93 -12.47
CA TYR A 443 21.84 19.70 -11.54
C TYR A 443 20.69 18.88 -10.97
N LYS A 444 20.41 19.10 -9.70
CA LYS A 444 19.20 18.65 -9.02
C LYS A 444 18.23 19.83 -8.90
N LEU A 445 17.09 19.71 -9.57
CA LEU A 445 16.00 20.67 -9.51
C LEU A 445 14.96 20.18 -8.51
N MET A 446 14.48 21.06 -7.64
CA MET A 446 13.39 20.78 -6.70
C MET A 446 12.27 21.79 -6.89
N ILE A 447 11.09 21.33 -7.29
CA ILE A 447 9.92 22.19 -7.43
C ILE A 447 8.96 21.99 -6.25
N ARG A 448 8.45 23.09 -5.69
CA ARG A 448 7.48 23.15 -4.60
C ARG A 448 6.31 24.03 -5.00
N ALA A 449 5.08 23.53 -4.88
CA ALA A 449 3.89 24.35 -5.01
C ALA A 449 3.65 25.17 -3.73
N LYS A 450 3.03 26.34 -3.83
CA LYS A 450 2.88 27.31 -2.73
C LYS A 450 1.42 27.73 -2.54
N THR A 451 0.98 27.80 -1.28
CA THR A 451 -0.29 28.43 -0.82
C THR A 451 0.00 29.61 0.09
N SER A 452 -1.04 30.24 0.65
CA SER A 452 -0.87 31.26 1.69
C SER A 452 -0.16 30.71 2.95
N SER A 453 -0.37 29.43 3.25
CA SER A 453 0.23 28.72 4.39
C SER A 453 1.69 28.32 4.19
N GLY A 454 2.21 28.32 2.96
CA GLY A 454 3.62 28.07 2.67
C GLY A 454 3.86 27.14 1.47
N ALA A 455 5.11 26.68 1.34
CA ALA A 455 5.54 25.78 0.28
C ALA A 455 5.37 24.32 0.69
N GLY A 456 4.83 23.51 -0.22
CA GLY A 456 4.61 22.08 -0.07
C GLY A 456 5.87 21.22 -0.14
N LYS A 457 5.66 19.90 -0.17
CA LYS A 457 6.74 18.93 -0.35
C LYS A 457 7.36 19.07 -1.75
N PRO A 458 8.70 19.00 -1.88
CA PRO A 458 9.35 19.12 -3.17
C PRO A 458 9.15 17.87 -4.03
N ARG A 459 9.12 18.08 -5.35
CA ARG A 459 9.34 17.04 -6.36
C ARG A 459 10.69 17.28 -7.00
N GLU A 460 11.48 16.22 -7.15
CA GLU A 460 12.86 16.31 -7.63
C GLU A 460 12.97 15.91 -9.10
N LEU A 461 13.90 16.55 -9.82
CA LEU A 461 14.27 16.22 -11.19
C LEU A 461 15.78 16.43 -11.36
N PHE A 462 16.47 15.40 -11.85
CA PHE A 462 17.88 15.50 -12.21
C PHE A 462 18.00 15.85 -13.69
N VAL A 463 18.83 16.85 -13.99
CA VAL A 463 19.08 17.31 -15.36
C VAL A 463 20.57 17.45 -15.58
N HIS A 464 20.99 17.39 -16.85
CA HIS A 464 22.38 17.59 -17.22
C HIS A 464 22.44 18.51 -18.43
N THR A 465 23.20 19.61 -18.32
CA THR A 465 23.37 20.53 -19.45
C THR A 465 24.24 19.90 -20.53
N ALA A 466 24.00 20.28 -21.78
CA ALA A 466 24.73 19.75 -22.91
C ALA A 466 26.22 20.16 -22.86
N LYS A 467 27.07 19.31 -23.43
CA LYS A 467 28.47 19.67 -23.73
C LYS A 467 28.50 20.71 -24.84
N SER A 468 29.27 21.77 -24.65
CA SER A 468 29.61 22.67 -25.76
C SER A 468 30.43 21.91 -26.79
N ARG A 469 29.93 21.84 -28.03
CA ARG A 469 30.71 21.35 -29.17
C ARG A 469 31.31 22.55 -29.88
N SER A 470 32.64 22.58 -30.00
CA SER A 470 33.30 23.61 -30.79
C SER A 470 32.92 23.41 -32.26
N ALA A 471 32.37 24.45 -32.90
CA ALA A 471 32.02 24.39 -34.31
C ALA A 471 33.30 24.12 -35.14
N THR A 472 33.20 23.20 -36.11
CA THR A 472 34.35 22.78 -36.95
C THR A 472 34.86 23.91 -37.86
N ALA A 473 34.09 25.00 -37.99
CA ALA A 473 34.52 26.30 -38.50
C ALA A 473 33.63 27.41 -37.88
N PRO A 474 34.16 28.62 -37.62
CA PRO A 474 33.32 29.76 -37.27
C PRO A 474 32.38 30.06 -38.43
N ALA A 475 31.08 29.90 -38.21
CA ALA A 475 30.11 30.35 -39.19
C ALA A 475 29.97 31.87 -39.08
N GLU A 476 30.32 32.57 -40.15
CA GLU A 476 30.21 34.02 -40.23
C GLU A 476 28.74 34.47 -40.06
N PHE A 477 28.54 35.59 -39.39
CA PHE A 477 27.24 36.22 -39.21
C PHE A 477 27.38 37.74 -39.32
N THR A 478 26.31 38.39 -39.77
CA THR A 478 26.19 39.84 -39.85
C THR A 478 25.15 40.32 -38.84
N VAL A 479 25.38 41.51 -38.30
CA VAL A 479 24.43 42.19 -37.41
C VAL A 479 23.98 43.46 -38.11
N SER A 480 22.67 43.62 -38.25
CA SER A 480 22.04 44.79 -38.85
C SER A 480 21.02 45.42 -37.91
N PRO A 481 20.90 46.75 -37.84
CA PRO A 481 19.86 47.40 -37.05
C PRO A 481 18.46 47.03 -37.57
N VAL A 482 17.50 46.87 -36.67
CA VAL A 482 16.09 46.75 -37.05
C VAL A 482 15.55 48.16 -37.26
N TYR A 483 15.24 48.52 -38.49
CA TYR A 483 14.70 49.84 -38.81
C TYR A 483 13.43 50.12 -37.97
N GLY A 484 13.48 51.20 -37.19
CA GLY A 484 12.39 51.62 -36.30
C GLY A 484 12.49 51.12 -34.85
N SER A 485 13.53 50.38 -34.47
CA SER A 485 13.76 49.94 -33.08
C SER A 485 15.13 50.38 -32.56
N THR A 486 15.18 50.90 -31.33
CA THR A 486 16.41 51.18 -30.59
C THR A 486 16.81 50.06 -29.64
N THR A 487 15.96 49.04 -29.50
CA THR A 487 16.11 47.93 -28.55
C THR A 487 16.22 46.57 -29.24
N ALA A 488 16.38 46.54 -30.57
CA ALA A 488 16.44 45.30 -31.33
C ALA A 488 17.52 45.30 -32.41
N LEU A 489 18.19 44.16 -32.56
CA LEU A 489 19.21 43.89 -33.58
C LEU A 489 18.84 42.64 -34.36
N ASN A 490 18.97 42.67 -35.68
CA ASN A 490 18.84 41.49 -36.53
C ASN A 490 20.21 40.84 -36.72
N VAL A 491 20.29 39.54 -36.49
CA VAL A 491 21.49 38.72 -36.65
C VAL A 491 21.25 37.72 -37.76
N SER A 492 22.01 37.81 -38.84
CA SER A 492 21.86 36.98 -40.04
C SER A 492 23.10 36.12 -40.28
N LEU A 493 22.91 34.89 -40.73
CA LEU A 493 23.96 33.93 -41.01
C LEU A 493 24.51 34.15 -42.42
N VAL A 494 25.84 34.20 -42.53
CA VAL A 494 26.54 34.18 -43.81
C VAL A 494 26.77 32.71 -44.16
N LEU A 495 25.98 32.20 -45.10
CA LEU A 495 26.13 30.86 -45.63
C LEU A 495 27.34 30.83 -46.57
N SER A 496 28.52 30.49 -46.06
CA SER A 496 29.68 30.22 -46.91
C SER A 496 29.53 28.84 -47.57
N THR A 497 29.76 28.79 -48.88
CA THR A 497 29.81 27.54 -49.64
C THR A 497 31.00 26.71 -49.17
N ILE A 498 30.74 25.62 -48.46
CA ILE A 498 31.78 24.67 -48.05
C ILE A 498 32.41 24.06 -49.32
N ARG A 499 33.62 24.47 -49.67
CA ARG A 499 34.45 23.75 -50.64
C ARG A 499 34.92 22.45 -50.00
N THR A 500 34.48 21.32 -50.51
CA THR A 500 35.05 20.00 -50.17
C THR A 500 36.44 19.89 -50.80
N VAL A 501 37.48 19.97 -49.98
CA VAL A 501 38.82 19.49 -50.37
C VAL A 501 38.80 17.97 -50.22
N ASN A 502 38.56 17.28 -51.33
CA ASN A 502 39.07 15.93 -51.53
C ASN A 502 40.27 16.08 -52.47
N ASP A 503 41.47 15.72 -52.00
CA ASP A 503 42.23 14.61 -52.60
C ASP A 503 43.65 14.56 -52.01
N ASP A 504 43.96 13.46 -51.34
CA ASP A 504 45.32 12.97 -51.21
C ASP A 504 45.64 12.05 -52.40
N ASN A 505 46.78 12.35 -53.04
CA ASN A 505 47.63 11.50 -53.90
C ASN A 505 47.33 11.39 -55.41
N ARG A 506 48.09 12.14 -56.23
CA ARG A 506 49.27 11.61 -56.98
C ARG A 506 49.93 12.66 -57.90
N ALA A 507 51.21 12.89 -57.62
CA ALA A 507 52.39 13.07 -58.50
C ALA A 507 52.32 13.80 -59.88
N LEU A 508 53.37 14.62 -60.05
CA LEU A 508 54.14 14.94 -61.27
C LEU A 508 53.67 16.09 -62.19
N ASP A 509 54.43 17.18 -62.05
CA ASP A 509 55.28 17.81 -63.09
C ASP A 509 54.91 19.22 -63.62
N ASN A 510 55.96 20.04 -63.57
CA ASN A 510 56.31 21.26 -64.31
C ASN A 510 55.29 22.39 -64.60
N GLY A 511 55.69 23.60 -64.19
CA GLY A 511 55.75 24.74 -65.12
C GLY A 511 54.91 25.99 -64.82
N SER A 512 55.61 27.06 -64.42
CA SER A 512 55.40 28.47 -64.82
C SER A 512 54.13 29.25 -64.45
N HIS A 513 54.34 30.22 -63.55
CA HIS A 513 54.12 31.68 -63.73
C HIS A 513 52.71 32.32 -63.92
N TYR A 514 52.53 33.39 -63.11
CA TYR A 514 51.79 34.65 -63.29
C TYR A 514 50.32 34.82 -62.83
N MET A 515 50.24 35.59 -61.73
CA MET A 515 49.45 36.82 -61.49
C MET A 515 47.97 36.82 -61.07
N GLN A 516 47.75 37.71 -60.09
CA GLN A 516 46.52 38.29 -59.55
C GLN A 516 45.42 38.54 -60.59
N THR A 517 44.15 38.45 -60.17
CA THR A 517 43.23 39.62 -60.16
C THR A 517 42.02 39.37 -59.26
N SER A 518 41.73 40.38 -58.46
CA SER A 518 40.47 40.66 -57.79
C SER A 518 39.30 40.81 -58.76
N SER A 519 38.12 40.29 -58.41
CA SER A 519 36.86 40.98 -58.70
C SER A 519 35.71 40.40 -57.86
N LEU A 520 35.25 41.19 -56.89
CA LEU A 520 33.89 41.11 -56.37
C LEU A 520 32.94 41.55 -57.49
N GLN A 521 31.98 40.71 -57.86
CA GLN A 521 30.76 41.16 -58.52
C GLN A 521 29.56 40.57 -57.78
N SER A 522 28.88 41.48 -57.09
CA SER A 522 27.54 41.36 -56.54
C SER A 522 26.51 41.05 -57.61
N PHE A 523 25.57 40.16 -57.32
CA PHE A 523 24.25 40.18 -57.95
C PHE A 523 23.18 40.29 -56.87
N ILE A 524 22.43 41.38 -56.95
CA ILE A 524 21.27 41.75 -56.15
C ILE A 524 20.04 41.08 -56.79
N LEU A 525 19.18 40.51 -55.96
CA LEU A 525 17.75 40.33 -56.26
C LEU A 525 16.95 40.99 -55.14
N GLU A 526 16.60 42.25 -55.40
CA GLU A 526 15.42 42.95 -54.89
C GLU A 526 14.14 42.15 -55.29
N ASN A 527 12.99 42.21 -54.61
CA ASN A 527 12.45 43.28 -53.80
C ASN A 527 11.25 42.83 -52.93
N SER A 528 11.05 43.56 -51.81
CA SER A 528 9.79 44.09 -51.24
C SER A 528 8.61 43.14 -50.90
N TYR A 529 7.88 43.29 -49.77
CA TYR A 529 7.35 44.55 -49.22
C TYR A 529 7.23 44.57 -47.68
N SER A 530 7.37 45.79 -47.17
CA SER A 530 7.34 46.28 -45.80
C SER A 530 5.94 46.69 -45.28
N ALA A 531 5.88 46.84 -43.96
CA ALA A 531 4.76 47.22 -43.09
C ALA A 531 4.08 48.59 -43.35
N SER A 532 2.85 48.80 -42.82
CA SER A 532 2.54 49.84 -41.81
C SER A 532 1.04 50.02 -41.47
N LEU A 533 0.84 50.51 -40.24
CA LEU A 533 -0.31 51.03 -39.46
C LEU A 533 -1.44 51.90 -40.09
N LEU A 534 -2.60 51.85 -39.38
CA LEU A 534 -3.59 52.90 -38.98
C LEU A 534 -4.84 53.29 -39.83
N ALA A 535 -5.99 53.17 -39.12
CA ALA A 535 -7.20 54.03 -39.06
C ALA A 535 -8.44 53.81 -39.99
N ASP A 536 -9.55 53.44 -39.32
CA ASP A 536 -10.93 53.95 -39.42
C ASP A 536 -11.80 53.79 -40.68
N THR A 537 -12.82 52.89 -40.66
CA THR A 537 -14.25 53.18 -40.39
C THR A 537 -15.24 52.11 -40.92
N LYS A 538 -16.19 51.76 -40.02
CA LYS A 538 -17.61 51.37 -40.22
C LYS A 538 -18.04 50.03 -40.86
N ASN A 539 -18.99 49.43 -40.12
CA ASN A 539 -20.05 48.46 -40.44
C ASN A 539 -19.77 46.95 -40.38
N SER A 540 -20.20 46.35 -39.24
CA SER A 540 -21.34 45.42 -39.12
C SER A 540 -21.65 44.58 -40.37
N GLN A 541 -21.68 43.24 -40.36
CA GLN A 541 -22.39 42.37 -39.42
C GLN A 541 -22.02 40.91 -39.74
N ASN A 542 -22.15 40.03 -38.74
CA ASN A 542 -22.37 38.58 -38.87
C ASN A 542 -21.28 37.72 -39.54
N ARG A 543 -20.71 36.76 -38.79
CA ARG A 543 -21.14 35.33 -38.79
C ARG A 543 -19.97 34.39 -38.41
N LYS A 544 -20.04 33.89 -37.17
CA LYS A 544 -19.65 32.55 -36.68
C LYS A 544 -18.40 31.89 -37.28
N GLU A 545 -17.34 31.87 -36.47
CA GLU A 545 -16.15 31.03 -36.62
C GLU A 545 -16.51 29.54 -36.69
N LYS A 546 -15.92 28.88 -37.67
CA LYS A 546 -15.86 27.43 -37.84
C LYS A 546 -14.46 26.95 -37.46
N THR A 547 -14.49 25.83 -36.74
CA THR A 547 -13.43 24.87 -36.40
C THR A 547 -12.34 24.65 -37.46
N HIS A 548 -11.08 24.67 -37.00
CA HIS A 548 -9.89 24.25 -37.75
C HIS A 548 -9.63 22.75 -37.56
N GLN A 549 -9.96 21.95 -38.57
CA GLN A 549 -9.32 20.67 -38.90
C GLN A 549 -9.75 20.31 -40.33
N GLU A 550 -8.84 19.69 -41.10
CA GLU A 550 -8.98 19.22 -42.50
C GLU A 550 -8.63 20.22 -43.62
N VAL A 551 -7.33 20.36 -43.92
CA VAL A 551 -6.83 20.50 -45.30
C VAL A 551 -5.48 19.76 -45.40
N GLU A 552 -5.54 18.45 -45.57
CA GLU A 552 -4.46 17.67 -46.19
C GLU A 552 -5.06 16.71 -47.21
N GLN A 553 -4.30 16.49 -48.28
CA GLN A 553 -4.49 15.54 -49.37
C GLN A 553 -5.31 15.98 -50.58
N GLY A 554 -4.57 16.30 -51.65
CA GLY A 554 -5.10 16.36 -53.00
C GLY A 554 -4.15 16.98 -54.01
N LEU A 555 -3.03 16.31 -54.32
CA LEU A 555 -2.63 15.93 -55.69
C LEU A 555 -1.14 15.56 -55.74
N ALA A 556 -0.87 14.26 -55.83
CA ALA A 556 0.31 13.72 -56.48
C ALA A 556 -0.04 13.35 -57.92
N SER A 557 0.74 13.81 -58.89
CA SER A 557 0.84 13.15 -60.20
C SER A 557 2.30 13.10 -60.64
N ALA A 558 2.66 11.99 -61.27
CA ALA A 558 4.00 11.45 -61.35
C ALA A 558 4.83 11.98 -62.53
N ARG A 559 6.14 12.11 -62.25
CA ARG A 559 7.32 11.75 -63.06
C ARG A 559 7.30 11.97 -64.59
N GLY A 560 8.25 12.80 -65.01
CA GLY A 560 9.03 12.60 -66.23
C GLY A 560 10.50 13.00 -65.99
N SER A 561 11.39 12.01 -66.03
CA SER A 561 12.86 11.99 -66.27
C SER A 561 13.58 13.31 -66.58
N ASN A 562 14.86 13.56 -66.25
CA ASN A 562 15.97 12.83 -65.66
C ASN A 562 17.03 13.90 -65.43
N PHE A 563 17.56 14.09 -64.23
CA PHE A 563 18.97 14.43 -63.97
C PHE A 563 19.16 14.53 -62.46
N SER A 564 19.89 13.57 -61.90
CA SER A 564 20.68 13.80 -60.69
C SER A 564 22.11 13.41 -61.04
N PRO A 565 23.10 14.19 -60.57
CA PRO A 565 23.67 13.79 -59.30
C PRO A 565 24.02 14.96 -58.36
N LYS A 566 23.77 14.72 -57.07
CA LYS A 566 24.62 15.05 -55.90
C LYS A 566 25.14 16.49 -55.79
N THR A 567 24.63 17.23 -54.79
CA THR A 567 25.34 17.61 -53.55
C THR A 567 24.34 18.43 -52.71
N THR A 568 23.60 17.79 -51.81
CA THR A 568 22.79 18.54 -50.83
C THR A 568 23.73 19.16 -49.81
N LEU A 569 23.89 20.49 -49.85
CA LEU A 569 24.37 21.25 -48.70
C LEU A 569 23.55 20.80 -47.48
N LYS A 570 24.22 20.40 -46.38
CA LYS A 570 23.54 20.28 -45.08
C LYS A 570 22.95 21.66 -44.76
N SER A 571 21.63 21.79 -44.86
CA SER A 571 20.94 22.98 -44.37
C SER A 571 21.17 23.08 -42.86
N ILE A 572 21.37 24.31 -42.37
CA ILE A 572 21.46 24.60 -40.95
C ILE A 572 20.14 24.13 -40.32
N GLN A 573 20.19 23.14 -39.42
CA GLN A 573 18.98 22.56 -38.81
C GLN A 573 18.35 23.51 -37.79
N ALA A 574 19.17 24.27 -37.07
CA ALA A 574 18.73 25.33 -36.17
C ALA A 574 19.95 26.20 -35.79
N PHE A 575 19.73 27.43 -35.31
CA PHE A 575 20.78 28.23 -34.67
C PHE A 575 20.23 29.11 -33.54
N ALA A 576 21.09 29.44 -32.58
CA ALA A 576 20.79 30.41 -31.54
C ALA A 576 21.92 31.44 -31.43
N VAL A 577 21.59 32.62 -30.91
CA VAL A 577 22.55 33.69 -30.62
C VAL A 577 22.69 33.79 -29.12
N GLN A 578 23.93 33.73 -28.67
CA GLN A 578 24.27 34.05 -27.30
C GLN A 578 24.78 35.49 -27.22
N PHE A 579 24.32 36.23 -26.22
CA PHE A 579 24.79 37.58 -25.95
C PHE A 579 25.10 37.77 -24.47
N LYS A 580 25.99 38.70 -24.14
CA LYS A 580 26.25 39.11 -22.76
C LYS A 580 26.78 40.53 -22.70
N ARG A 581 26.60 41.20 -21.55
CA ARG A 581 27.34 42.44 -21.29
C ARG A 581 28.81 42.12 -20.99
N PRO A 582 29.76 43.01 -21.29
CA PRO A 582 31.17 42.83 -20.99
C PRO A 582 31.45 42.53 -19.51
N ALA A 583 30.60 43.04 -18.61
CA ALA A 583 30.70 42.84 -17.17
C ALA A 583 30.06 41.50 -16.69
N ASP A 584 29.23 40.86 -17.50
CA ASP A 584 28.55 39.62 -17.12
C ASP A 584 29.47 38.40 -17.39
N GLU A 585 29.54 37.50 -16.41
CA GLU A 585 30.29 36.24 -16.57
C GLU A 585 29.53 35.25 -17.48
N THR A 586 28.20 35.29 -17.44
CA THR A 586 27.31 34.34 -18.13
C THR A 586 26.84 34.84 -19.49
N TRP A 587 26.73 33.93 -20.46
CA TRP A 587 26.10 34.19 -21.76
C TRP A 587 24.60 33.91 -21.67
N GLU A 588 23.76 34.85 -22.08
CA GLU A 588 22.33 34.67 -22.30
C GLU A 588 22.10 34.08 -23.70
N GLU A 589 21.14 33.17 -23.87
CA GLU A 589 20.84 32.52 -25.16
C GLU A 589 19.43 32.87 -25.62
N THR A 590 19.31 33.29 -26.88
CA THR A 590 18.01 33.54 -27.52
C THR A 590 17.21 32.25 -27.70
N GLU A 591 15.95 32.39 -28.14
CA GLU A 591 15.17 31.24 -28.59
C GLU A 591 15.78 30.69 -29.89
N ARG A 592 15.77 29.36 -30.04
CA ARG A 592 16.42 28.70 -31.16
C ARG A 592 15.56 28.84 -32.43
N GLU A 593 16.13 29.38 -33.49
CA GLU A 593 15.43 29.50 -34.78
C GLU A 593 15.74 28.31 -35.68
N TYR A 594 14.68 27.65 -36.15
CA TYR A 594 14.74 26.47 -37.01
C TYR A 594 14.53 26.91 -38.46
N ASP A 595 15.34 26.34 -39.37
CA ASP A 595 15.27 26.55 -40.82
C ASP A 595 15.36 28.02 -41.31
N LYS A 596 15.53 28.99 -40.42
CA LYS A 596 15.84 30.37 -40.75
C LYS A 596 17.34 30.60 -40.70
N SER A 597 17.81 31.48 -41.58
CA SER A 597 19.20 31.95 -41.57
C SER A 597 19.35 33.30 -40.83
N TRP A 598 18.33 33.78 -40.12
CA TRP A 598 18.34 35.07 -39.44
C TRP A 598 17.42 35.05 -38.20
N MET A 599 17.72 35.89 -37.21
CA MET A 599 16.94 36.04 -35.98
C MET A 599 17.05 37.46 -35.43
N VAL A 600 15.98 37.94 -34.80
CA VAL A 600 15.98 39.26 -34.16
C VAL A 600 16.16 39.10 -32.66
N VAL A 601 17.15 39.79 -32.11
CA VAL A 601 17.39 39.89 -30.66
C VAL A 601 16.66 41.14 -30.18
N HIS A 602 15.70 40.95 -29.26
CA HIS A 602 14.86 42.01 -28.69
C HIS A 602 15.33 42.38 -27.26
N ASP A 603 14.71 43.40 -26.67
CA ASP A 603 14.92 43.85 -25.28
C ASP A 603 16.36 44.32 -24.94
N LEU A 604 17.08 44.84 -25.93
CA LEU A 604 18.42 45.39 -25.75
C LEU A 604 18.36 46.79 -25.14
N ILE A 605 19.25 47.10 -24.19
CA ILE A 605 19.36 48.41 -23.56
C ILE A 605 20.15 49.36 -24.50
N PRO A 606 19.57 50.52 -24.91
CA PRO A 606 20.26 51.44 -25.79
C PRO A 606 21.54 52.01 -25.15
N GLY A 607 22.66 51.94 -25.86
CA GLY A 607 23.94 52.52 -25.43
C GLY A 607 24.88 51.58 -24.65
N GLU A 608 24.47 50.34 -24.38
CA GLU A 608 25.35 49.34 -23.76
C GLU A 608 26.17 48.57 -24.81
N LEU A 609 27.44 48.28 -24.48
CA LEU A 609 28.27 47.33 -25.24
C LEU A 609 27.80 45.92 -24.93
N LEU A 610 27.67 45.08 -25.95
CA LEU A 610 27.29 43.67 -25.83
C LEU A 610 28.25 42.81 -26.65
N ALA A 611 28.66 41.68 -26.09
CA ALA A 611 29.35 40.63 -26.82
C ALA A 611 28.31 39.68 -27.41
N LEU A 612 28.42 39.36 -28.70
CA LEU A 612 27.56 38.42 -29.43
C LEU A 612 28.39 37.23 -29.89
N LYS A 613 27.86 36.02 -29.75
CA LYS A 613 28.44 34.83 -30.35
C LYS A 613 27.35 33.88 -30.83
N LYS A 614 27.66 33.13 -31.87
CA LYS A 614 26.77 32.11 -32.44
C LYS A 614 26.89 30.79 -31.67
N VAL A 615 25.78 30.08 -31.52
CA VAL A 615 25.74 28.66 -31.11
C VAL A 615 24.98 27.85 -32.17
N LEU A 616 25.63 26.80 -32.69
CA LEU A 616 25.07 25.85 -33.67
C LEU A 616 24.59 24.58 -32.98
#